data_AF-A0AAD4HL09-F1
#
_entry.id   AF-A0AAD4HL09-F1
#
_cell.length_a   1.000
_cell.length_b   1.000
_cell.length_c   1.000
_cell.angle_alpha   90.00
_cell.angle_beta   90.00
_cell.angle_gamma   90.00
#
_symmetry.space_group_name_H-M   'P 1'
#
loop_
_entity.id
_entity.type
_entity.pdbx_description
1 polymer ?
#
loop_
_entity_poly.entity_id
_entity_poly.type
_entity_poly.pdbx_seq_one_letter_code
_entity_poly.pdbx_strand_id
1 'polypeptide(L)'
;MLLAYRWVLATLPFLVFVVASSGDRSSNFQNCVSACYGDYCHPQTTLSLGLRLTRWTCTDDCKYQCMHMLTDIAIRGSSKIHQYYGKWPFWRLFGMQEPASVAFSLWNMYYHIQGWRQLRSKIPSDHPMRSYYLTCAIVSVNAWLWSAVFHTRDLPNTEKLDYFSAALVILYSLYHTVLRLFNQYPTRSREDGHIQRTPVHVLWSSICTVAYLAHVTYLSILPRFDYSYNMAFNLTVGFTHNLLWLLYSLPVSLPLIRRFPFKSKTYRPSYASEVAVFVALMTAATALELFDFPPWGRIIDAHALWHLSTAPIAKFWYDFLIKDSLDDGWREPKR
;
A
#
# COMPACT_ATOMS: atom_id res chain seq x y z
N MET A 1 -29.92 9.64 36.37
CA MET A 1 -30.10 10.04 34.96
C MET A 1 -29.19 11.24 34.74
N LEU A 2 -28.24 11.15 33.78
CA LEU A 2 -26.99 11.94 33.67
C LEU A 2 -25.91 11.37 34.63
N LEU A 3 -24.70 10.97 34.25
CA LEU A 3 -23.86 11.32 33.10
C LEU A 3 -23.19 10.09 32.48
N ALA A 4 -23.40 9.96 31.17
CA ALA A 4 -22.48 9.31 30.23
C ALA A 4 -21.31 10.25 29.92
N TYR A 5 -20.30 9.72 29.20
CA TYR A 5 -19.06 10.37 28.73
C TYR A 5 -17.87 10.41 29.68
N ARG A 6 -17.14 9.30 29.72
CA ARG A 6 -15.70 9.27 29.96
C ARG A 6 -15.01 8.35 28.95
N TRP A 7 -14.95 8.78 27.69
CA TRP A 7 -13.95 8.32 26.71
C TRP A 7 -13.70 9.45 25.71
N VAL A 8 -13.11 10.54 26.18
CA VAL A 8 -12.30 11.41 25.33
C VAL A 8 -10.86 11.05 25.66
N LEU A 9 -10.31 10.10 24.91
CA LEU A 9 -8.89 9.83 24.94
C LEU A 9 -8.18 11.10 24.46
N ALA A 10 -7.41 11.68 25.37
CA ALA A 10 -6.59 12.85 25.14
C ALA A 10 -5.61 12.60 23.99
N THR A 11 -5.83 13.24 22.85
CA THR A 11 -4.79 13.43 21.83
C THR A 11 -3.88 14.55 22.31
N LEU A 12 -2.91 14.22 23.16
CA LEU A 12 -1.74 15.06 23.36
C LEU A 12 -0.92 15.00 22.07
N PRO A 13 -0.69 16.12 21.36
CA PRO A 13 0.24 16.12 20.25
C PRO A 13 1.63 15.90 20.85
N PHE A 14 2.18 14.70 20.68
CA PHE A 14 3.61 14.51 20.85
C PHE A 14 4.29 15.44 19.84
N LEU A 15 4.92 16.50 20.33
CA LEU A 15 5.86 17.29 19.55
C LEU A 15 7.07 16.41 19.26
N VAL A 16 6.95 15.57 18.24
CA VAL A 16 8.06 14.79 17.70
C VAL A 16 8.93 15.78 16.94
N PHE A 17 10.09 16.11 17.51
CA PHE A 17 11.13 16.82 16.77
C PHE A 17 11.60 15.91 15.64
N VAL A 18 11.24 16.25 14.40
CA VAL A 18 11.71 15.54 13.21
C VAL A 18 13.17 15.91 13.00
N VAL A 19 14.06 15.02 13.43
CA VAL A 19 15.49 15.19 13.23
C VAL A 19 15.89 14.59 11.89
N ALA A 20 16.63 15.33 11.05
CA ALA A 20 17.20 14.81 9.81
C ALA A 20 18.03 13.53 10.05
N SER A 21 18.21 12.68 9.04
CA SER A 21 18.94 11.41 9.22
C SER A 21 20.34 11.66 9.76
N SER A 22 20.86 10.72 10.55
CA SER A 22 22.17 10.90 11.20
C SER A 22 23.32 11.14 10.21
N GLY A 23 23.23 10.59 8.99
CA GLY A 23 24.19 10.84 7.92
C GLY A 23 24.15 12.29 7.41
N ASP A 24 22.95 12.87 7.28
CA ASP A 24 22.76 14.26 6.82
C ASP A 24 23.34 15.29 7.80
N ARG A 25 23.37 14.93 9.09
CA ARG A 25 23.93 15.77 10.16
C ARG A 25 25.45 15.65 10.29
N SER A 26 26.08 14.72 9.57
CA SER A 26 27.53 14.50 9.65
C SER A 26 28.29 15.60 8.92
N SER A 27 29.22 16.25 9.61
CA SER A 27 30.14 17.24 9.00
C SER A 27 30.97 16.61 7.88
N ASN A 28 31.40 15.35 8.04
CA ASN A 28 32.14 14.62 7.00
C ASN A 28 31.32 14.49 5.72
N PHE A 29 30.01 14.22 5.84
CA PHE A 29 29.13 14.12 4.70
C PHE A 29 28.91 15.48 4.04
N GLN A 30 28.59 16.50 4.82
CA GLN A 30 28.37 17.86 4.31
C GLN A 30 29.61 18.42 3.60
N ASN A 31 30.80 18.24 4.21
CA ASN A 31 32.07 18.66 3.63
C ASN A 31 32.38 17.91 2.33
N CYS A 32 32.17 16.59 2.29
CA CYS A 32 32.36 15.80 1.08
C CYS A 32 31.46 16.30 -0.06
N VAL A 33 30.17 16.53 0.21
CA VAL A 33 29.22 17.00 -0.80
C VAL A 33 29.60 18.39 -1.30
N SER A 34 30.01 19.29 -0.39
CA SER A 34 30.47 20.63 -0.75
C SER A 34 31.71 20.60 -1.63
N ALA A 35 32.70 19.77 -1.30
CA ALA A 35 33.91 19.60 -2.10
C ALA A 35 33.59 19.01 -3.48
N CYS A 36 32.83 17.90 -3.52
CA CYS A 36 32.42 17.28 -4.78
C CYS A 36 31.66 18.25 -5.69
N TYR A 37 30.76 19.05 -5.13
CA TYR A 37 30.02 20.05 -5.90
C TYR A 37 30.96 21.10 -6.52
N GLY A 38 31.89 21.65 -5.73
CA GLY A 38 32.85 22.65 -6.21
C GLY A 38 33.80 22.10 -7.28
N ASP A 39 34.23 20.85 -7.13
CA ASP A 39 35.20 20.22 -8.03
C ASP A 39 34.56 19.75 -9.34
N TYR A 40 33.36 19.16 -9.29
CA TYR A 40 32.78 18.41 -10.42
C TYR A 40 31.50 19.01 -11.02
N CYS A 41 30.75 19.86 -10.32
CA CYS A 41 29.46 20.36 -10.81
C CYS A 41 29.60 21.68 -11.58
N HIS A 42 30.00 21.57 -12.85
CA HIS A 42 30.09 22.67 -13.81
C HIS A 42 29.00 22.57 -14.89
N PRO A 43 28.68 23.64 -15.63
CA PRO A 43 27.66 23.61 -16.68
C PRO A 43 27.87 22.55 -17.78
N GLN A 44 29.12 22.16 -18.02
CA GLN A 44 29.50 21.14 -19.01
C GLN A 44 29.44 19.70 -18.48
N THR A 45 29.16 19.51 -17.19
CA THR A 45 29.14 18.17 -16.57
C THR A 45 27.98 17.36 -17.09
N THR A 46 28.28 16.30 -17.86
CA THR A 46 27.28 15.39 -18.41
C THR A 46 27.19 14.11 -17.60
N LEU A 47 26.04 13.88 -16.95
CA LEU A 47 25.75 12.61 -16.30
C LEU A 47 25.45 11.50 -17.34
N SER A 48 25.59 10.25 -16.90
CA SER A 48 25.26 9.08 -17.72
C SER A 48 23.79 9.12 -18.18
N LEU A 49 23.47 8.44 -19.30
CA LEU A 49 22.13 8.49 -19.88
C LEU A 49 21.05 8.04 -18.89
N GLY A 50 21.28 6.96 -18.14
CA GLY A 50 20.33 6.48 -17.13
C GLY A 50 20.04 7.53 -16.06
N LEU A 51 21.07 8.23 -15.58
CA LEU A 51 20.92 9.31 -14.61
C LEU A 51 20.16 10.52 -15.17
N ARG A 52 20.41 10.87 -16.44
CA ARG A 52 19.67 11.94 -17.12
C ARG A 52 18.20 11.59 -17.34
N LEU A 53 17.90 10.37 -17.79
CA LEU A 53 16.53 9.89 -18.00
C LEU A 53 15.72 9.86 -16.71
N THR A 54 16.36 9.52 -15.59
CA THR A 54 15.76 9.50 -14.25
C THR A 54 15.90 10.82 -13.50
N ARG A 55 16.33 11.90 -14.18
CA ARG A 55 16.39 13.28 -13.66
C ARG A 55 17.23 13.42 -12.38
N TRP A 56 18.37 12.77 -12.32
CA TRP A 56 19.39 13.06 -11.30
C TRP A 56 20.14 14.33 -11.68
N THR A 57 20.44 15.15 -10.67
CA THR A 57 21.29 16.33 -10.83
C THR A 57 22.74 15.99 -10.46
N CYS A 58 23.69 16.85 -10.84
CA CYS A 58 25.09 16.69 -10.41
C CYS A 58 25.21 16.69 -8.88
N THR A 59 24.47 17.55 -8.20
CA THR A 59 24.43 17.60 -6.73
C THR A 59 23.92 16.29 -6.13
N ASP A 60 22.90 15.67 -6.74
CA ASP A 60 22.42 14.37 -6.26
C ASP A 60 23.45 13.26 -6.49
N ASP A 61 24.22 13.32 -7.57
CA ASP A 61 25.31 12.39 -7.82
C ASP A 61 26.44 12.56 -6.79
N CYS A 62 26.80 13.80 -6.45
CA CYS A 62 27.76 14.06 -5.36
C CYS A 62 27.28 13.52 -4.01
N LYS A 63 26.01 13.75 -3.65
CA LYS A 63 25.41 13.15 -2.44
C LYS A 63 25.52 11.63 -2.45
N TYR A 64 25.24 11.02 -3.59
CA TYR A 64 25.35 9.58 -3.78
C TYR A 64 26.79 9.08 -3.57
N GLN A 65 27.78 9.67 -4.24
CA GLN A 65 29.17 9.24 -4.12
C GLN A 65 29.68 9.39 -2.68
N CYS A 66 29.41 10.53 -2.04
CA CYS A 66 29.80 10.79 -0.65
C CYS A 66 29.14 9.83 0.34
N MET A 67 27.85 9.54 0.17
CA MET A 67 27.13 8.55 0.96
C MET A 67 27.78 7.17 0.87
N HIS A 68 28.09 6.71 -0.36
CA HIS A 68 28.70 5.40 -0.56
C HIS A 68 30.12 5.32 0.01
N MET A 69 30.95 6.35 -0.24
CA MET A 69 32.31 6.45 0.31
C MET A 69 32.32 6.38 1.84
N LEU A 70 31.49 7.19 2.51
CA LEU A 70 31.42 7.16 3.97
C LEU A 70 30.87 5.85 4.51
N THR A 71 29.95 5.22 3.79
CA THR A 71 29.47 3.89 4.16
C THR A 71 30.57 2.83 4.01
N ASP A 72 31.42 2.89 2.98
CA ASP A 72 32.55 1.96 2.83
C ASP A 72 33.57 2.14 3.96
N ILE A 73 33.83 3.37 4.38
CA ILE A 73 34.67 3.66 5.55
C ILE A 73 34.04 3.06 6.82
N ALA A 74 32.73 3.24 7.02
CA ALA A 74 32.02 2.69 8.17
C ALA A 74 32.09 1.15 8.20
N ILE A 75 31.89 0.48 7.06
CA ILE A 75 31.98 -0.99 6.94
C ILE A 75 33.39 -1.48 7.27
N ARG A 76 34.43 -0.87 6.69
CA ARG A 76 35.84 -1.26 6.95
C ARG A 76 36.26 -1.03 8.40
N GLY A 77 35.75 0.04 9.00
CA GLY A 77 35.99 0.39 10.40
C GLY A 77 35.05 -0.28 11.39
N SER A 78 34.22 -1.25 10.97
CA SER A 78 33.20 -1.91 11.81
C SER A 78 32.33 -0.93 12.61
N SER A 79 32.03 0.22 12.00
CA SER A 79 31.26 1.32 12.59
C SER A 79 29.81 1.31 12.09
N LYS A 80 28.94 2.04 12.78
CA LYS A 80 27.52 2.13 12.43
C LYS A 80 27.33 2.71 11.03
N ILE A 81 26.52 2.03 10.21
CA ILE A 81 26.05 2.57 8.93
C ILE A 81 24.95 3.59 9.21
N HIS A 82 24.98 4.70 8.48
CA HIS A 82 24.02 5.79 8.63
C HIS A 82 23.01 5.80 7.48
N GLN A 83 21.78 6.22 7.79
CA GLN A 83 20.81 6.66 6.79
C GLN A 83 21.12 8.10 6.36
N TYR A 84 20.78 8.41 5.12
CA TYR A 84 20.91 9.71 4.47
C TYR A 84 19.58 10.05 3.79
N TYR A 85 19.07 11.25 4.00
CA TYR A 85 17.79 11.71 3.46
C TYR A 85 16.63 10.72 3.70
N GLY A 86 16.56 10.13 4.89
CA GLY A 86 15.53 9.18 5.27
C GLY A 86 15.70 7.77 4.70
N LYS A 87 16.80 7.47 4.00
CA LYS A 87 17.00 6.19 3.31
C LYS A 87 18.36 5.57 3.61
N TRP A 88 18.44 4.26 3.44
CA TRP A 88 19.70 3.53 3.45
C TRP A 88 20.49 3.72 2.15
N PRO A 89 21.82 3.47 2.15
CA PRO A 89 22.64 3.62 0.95
C PRO A 89 22.46 2.43 -0.02
N PHE A 90 21.69 2.64 -1.09
CA PHE A 90 21.42 1.64 -2.14
C PHE A 90 22.31 1.79 -3.37
N TRP A 91 22.75 0.68 -3.96
CA TRP A 91 23.34 0.70 -5.29
C TRP A 91 22.28 1.05 -6.34
N ARG A 92 22.54 2.11 -7.11
CA ARG A 92 21.68 2.49 -8.24
C ARG A 92 21.91 1.54 -9.42
N LEU A 93 20.83 1.24 -10.15
CA LEU A 93 20.89 0.48 -11.40
C LEU A 93 20.14 1.23 -12.50
N PHE A 94 20.82 1.58 -13.60
CA PHE A 94 20.26 2.39 -14.69
C PHE A 94 19.57 3.70 -14.24
N GLY A 95 19.99 4.24 -13.09
CA GLY A 95 19.40 5.42 -12.47
C GLY A 95 18.23 5.15 -11.52
N MET A 96 17.76 3.92 -11.38
CA MET A 96 16.80 3.54 -10.34
C MET A 96 17.47 3.62 -8.96
N GLN A 97 16.83 4.31 -8.02
CA GLN A 97 17.32 4.46 -6.65
C GLN A 97 17.30 3.15 -5.86
N GLU A 98 16.18 2.41 -5.93
CA GLU A 98 15.95 1.19 -5.17
C GLU A 98 15.54 0.04 -6.12
N PRO A 99 16.50 -0.58 -6.83
CA PRO A 99 16.20 -1.49 -7.93
C PRO A 99 15.40 -2.75 -7.52
N ALA A 100 15.60 -3.26 -6.29
CA ALA A 100 14.81 -4.38 -5.78
C ALA A 100 13.34 -3.99 -5.56
N SER A 101 13.09 -2.86 -4.90
CA SER A 101 11.74 -2.32 -4.70
C SER A 101 11.04 -2.11 -6.04
N VAL A 102 11.72 -1.51 -7.04
CA VAL A 102 11.17 -1.34 -8.40
C VAL A 102 10.77 -2.70 -9.02
N ALA A 103 11.67 -3.69 -9.00
CA ALA A 103 11.39 -5.00 -9.58
C ALA A 103 10.20 -5.70 -8.91
N PHE A 104 10.12 -5.64 -7.58
CA PHE A 104 9.05 -6.27 -6.82
C PHE A 104 7.72 -5.52 -6.91
N SER A 105 7.72 -4.19 -7.06
CA SER A 105 6.51 -3.42 -7.41
C SER A 105 5.96 -3.84 -8.78
N LEU A 106 6.83 -4.00 -9.79
CA LEU A 106 6.42 -4.48 -11.12
C LEU A 106 5.88 -5.92 -11.07
N TRP A 107 6.42 -6.77 -10.19
CA TRP A 107 5.92 -8.12 -9.99
C TRP A 107 4.53 -8.14 -9.34
N ASN A 108 4.29 -7.27 -8.35
CA ASN A 108 2.94 -7.05 -7.82
C ASN A 108 1.99 -6.57 -8.92
N MET A 109 2.39 -5.56 -9.70
CA MET A 109 1.59 -5.04 -10.82
C MET A 109 1.20 -6.16 -11.79
N TYR A 110 2.13 -7.05 -12.13
CA TYR A 110 1.87 -8.23 -12.96
C TYR A 110 0.74 -9.10 -12.37
N TYR A 111 0.78 -9.44 -11.08
CA TYR A 111 -0.27 -10.26 -10.47
C TYR A 111 -1.63 -9.56 -10.40
N HIS A 112 -1.66 -8.23 -10.23
CA HIS A 112 -2.91 -7.47 -10.32
C HIS A 112 -3.49 -7.44 -11.74
N ILE A 113 -2.65 -7.36 -12.78
CA ILE A 113 -3.07 -7.48 -14.19
C ILE A 113 -3.64 -8.88 -14.46
N GLN A 114 -2.95 -9.94 -14.01
CA GLN A 114 -3.45 -11.31 -14.17
C GLN A 114 -4.74 -11.52 -13.39
N GLY A 115 -4.82 -11.02 -12.15
CA GLY A 115 -6.01 -11.03 -11.33
C GLY A 115 -7.20 -10.38 -12.03
N TRP A 116 -7.03 -9.19 -12.59
CA TRP A 116 -8.07 -8.52 -13.38
C TRP A 116 -8.56 -9.38 -14.56
N ARG A 117 -7.64 -10.00 -15.31
CA ARG A 117 -8.00 -10.89 -16.44
C ARG A 117 -8.78 -12.12 -15.98
N GLN A 118 -8.39 -12.71 -14.84
CA GLN A 118 -9.08 -13.86 -14.27
C GLN A 118 -10.47 -13.49 -13.73
N LEU A 119 -10.60 -12.38 -13.01
CA LEU A 119 -11.88 -11.87 -12.53
C LEU A 119 -12.82 -11.61 -13.71
N ARG A 120 -12.31 -10.96 -14.77
CA ARG A 120 -13.10 -10.65 -15.98
C ARG A 120 -13.56 -11.90 -16.72
N SER A 121 -12.76 -12.95 -16.76
CA SER A 121 -13.10 -14.19 -17.48
C SER A 121 -13.99 -15.14 -16.67
N LYS A 122 -13.74 -15.27 -15.36
CA LYS A 122 -14.36 -16.32 -14.53
C LYS A 122 -15.62 -15.89 -13.80
N ILE A 123 -15.74 -14.62 -13.40
CA ILE A 123 -16.91 -14.15 -12.63
C ILE A 123 -18.06 -13.83 -13.60
N PRO A 124 -19.31 -14.26 -13.40
CA PRO A 124 -20.42 -13.87 -14.26
C PRO A 124 -20.62 -12.35 -14.36
N SER A 125 -21.03 -11.84 -15.53
CA SER A 125 -21.19 -10.39 -15.76
C SER A 125 -22.28 -9.73 -14.92
N ASP A 126 -23.25 -10.52 -14.48
CA ASP A 126 -24.37 -10.15 -13.61
C ASP A 126 -24.04 -10.25 -12.11
N HIS A 127 -22.85 -10.77 -11.75
CA HIS A 127 -22.46 -10.88 -10.34
C HIS A 127 -22.29 -9.48 -9.70
N PRO A 128 -22.95 -9.19 -8.56
CA PRO A 128 -23.02 -7.85 -7.99
C PRO A 128 -21.66 -7.26 -7.60
N MET A 129 -20.72 -8.11 -7.16
CA MET A 129 -19.38 -7.65 -6.75
C MET A 129 -18.37 -7.51 -7.89
N ARG A 130 -18.69 -7.95 -9.12
CA ARG A 130 -17.71 -8.03 -10.21
C ARG A 130 -17.05 -6.69 -10.53
N SER A 131 -17.85 -5.63 -10.64
CA SER A 131 -17.36 -4.28 -10.96
C SER A 131 -16.42 -3.74 -9.88
N TYR A 132 -16.71 -4.04 -8.61
CA TYR A 132 -15.86 -3.66 -7.47
C TYR A 132 -14.51 -4.37 -7.52
N TYR A 133 -14.48 -5.68 -7.77
CA TYR A 133 -13.22 -6.42 -7.86
C TYR A 133 -12.36 -5.99 -9.06
N LEU A 134 -12.99 -5.72 -10.22
CA LEU A 134 -12.28 -5.21 -11.39
C LEU A 134 -11.71 -3.81 -11.13
N THR A 135 -12.48 -2.91 -10.51
CA THR A 135 -12.00 -1.58 -10.12
C THR A 135 -10.86 -1.67 -9.13
N CYS A 136 -10.97 -2.53 -8.10
CA CYS A 136 -9.90 -2.74 -7.11
C CYS A 136 -8.60 -3.17 -7.79
N ALA A 137 -8.68 -4.07 -8.78
CA ALA A 137 -7.51 -4.51 -9.53
C ALA A 137 -6.89 -3.38 -10.37
N ILE A 138 -7.69 -2.52 -11.01
CA ILE A 138 -7.19 -1.36 -11.78
C ILE A 138 -6.50 -0.36 -10.84
N VAL A 139 -7.13 -0.04 -9.72
CA VAL A 139 -6.56 0.87 -8.70
C VAL A 139 -5.25 0.29 -8.14
N SER A 140 -5.18 -1.04 -7.95
CA SER A 140 -3.95 -1.70 -7.52
C SER A 140 -2.85 -1.64 -8.57
N VAL A 141 -3.16 -1.83 -9.85
CA VAL A 141 -2.19 -1.65 -10.95
C VAL A 141 -1.63 -0.23 -10.96
N ASN A 142 -2.48 0.79 -10.77
CA ASN A 142 -2.04 2.18 -10.65
C ASN A 142 -1.12 2.39 -9.43
N ALA A 143 -1.43 1.81 -8.27
CA ALA A 143 -0.59 1.93 -7.09
C ALA A 143 0.81 1.35 -7.30
N TRP A 144 0.91 0.14 -7.83
CA TRP A 144 2.20 -0.48 -8.06
C TRP A 144 3.01 0.18 -9.19
N LEU A 145 2.34 0.80 -10.16
CA LEU A 145 3.00 1.67 -11.14
C LEU A 145 3.64 2.87 -10.45
N TRP A 146 2.89 3.60 -9.63
CA TRP A 146 3.42 4.77 -8.92
C TRP A 146 4.51 4.40 -7.90
N SER A 147 4.38 3.24 -7.28
CA SER A 147 5.42 2.71 -6.40
C SER A 147 6.72 2.41 -7.16
N ALA A 148 6.64 1.76 -8.32
CA ALA A 148 7.81 1.55 -9.18
C ALA A 148 8.44 2.87 -9.65
N VAL A 149 7.63 3.88 -9.96
CA VAL A 149 8.10 5.22 -10.36
C VAL A 149 8.79 5.93 -9.19
N PHE A 150 8.22 5.87 -7.99
CA PHE A 150 8.79 6.46 -6.78
C PHE A 150 10.12 5.81 -6.38
N HIS A 151 10.18 4.47 -6.35
CA HIS A 151 11.42 3.74 -6.05
C HIS A 151 12.49 3.86 -7.15
N THR A 152 12.08 4.22 -8.38
CA THR A 152 13.02 4.61 -9.43
C THR A 152 13.62 5.99 -9.11
N ARG A 153 12.76 6.97 -8.81
CA ARG A 153 13.19 8.33 -8.52
C ARG A 153 12.27 9.00 -7.50
N ASP A 154 12.83 9.21 -6.31
CA ASP A 154 12.17 9.92 -5.22
C ASP A 154 12.17 11.44 -5.47
N LEU A 155 10.98 11.99 -5.68
CA LEU A 155 10.68 13.41 -5.83
C LEU A 155 9.37 13.70 -5.10
N PRO A 156 9.11 14.95 -4.66
CA PRO A 156 7.88 15.28 -3.94
C PRO A 156 6.58 14.86 -4.64
N ASN A 157 6.57 14.87 -5.98
CA ASN A 157 5.39 14.44 -6.74
C ASN A 157 5.27 12.92 -6.85
N THR A 158 6.39 12.20 -7.02
CA THR A 158 6.36 10.73 -7.10
C THR A 158 6.06 10.12 -5.74
N GLU A 159 6.59 10.71 -4.66
CA GLU A 159 6.26 10.40 -3.25
C GLU A 159 4.75 10.50 -3.01
N LYS A 160 4.15 11.66 -3.30
CA LYS A 160 2.71 11.88 -3.12
C LYS A 160 1.87 10.89 -3.91
N LEU A 161 2.22 10.64 -5.18
CA LEU A 161 1.43 9.77 -6.05
C LEU A 161 1.52 8.29 -5.65
N ASP A 162 2.65 7.84 -5.11
CA ASP A 162 2.77 6.51 -4.51
C ASP A 162 1.85 6.38 -3.30
N TYR A 163 2.01 7.25 -2.30
CA TYR A 163 1.21 7.17 -1.06
C TYR A 163 -0.29 7.37 -1.28
N PHE A 164 -0.70 8.29 -2.16
CA PHE A 164 -2.12 8.48 -2.49
C PHE A 164 -2.70 7.25 -3.17
N SER A 165 -1.94 6.62 -4.07
CA SER A 165 -2.39 5.42 -4.74
C SER A 165 -2.48 4.22 -3.78
N ALA A 166 -1.51 4.05 -2.88
CA ALA A 166 -1.56 3.05 -1.83
C ALA A 166 -2.78 3.24 -0.90
N ALA A 167 -3.01 4.48 -0.45
CA ALA A 167 -4.17 4.81 0.38
C ALA A 167 -5.51 4.53 -0.35
N LEU A 168 -5.57 4.81 -1.65
CA LEU A 168 -6.74 4.50 -2.46
C LEU A 168 -7.00 2.99 -2.52
N VAL A 169 -5.97 2.16 -2.73
CA VAL A 169 -6.11 0.69 -2.73
C VAL A 169 -6.66 0.20 -1.39
N ILE A 170 -6.05 0.62 -0.28
CA ILE A 170 -6.40 0.15 1.06
C ILE A 170 -7.83 0.56 1.43
N LEU A 171 -8.19 1.83 1.18
CA LEU A 171 -9.54 2.32 1.44
C LEU A 171 -10.58 1.71 0.50
N TYR A 172 -10.26 1.55 -0.78
CA TYR A 172 -11.16 0.89 -1.72
C TYR A 172 -11.39 -0.59 -1.36
N SER A 173 -10.35 -1.27 -0.83
CA SER A 173 -10.44 -2.64 -0.34
C SER A 173 -11.38 -2.76 0.86
N LEU A 174 -11.28 -1.85 1.82
CA LEU A 174 -12.24 -1.76 2.92
C LEU A 174 -13.65 -1.45 2.40
N TYR A 175 -13.77 -0.50 1.48
CA TYR A 175 -15.03 -0.07 0.88
C TYR A 175 -15.81 -1.25 0.31
N HIS A 176 -15.22 -2.01 -0.62
CA HIS A 176 -15.93 -3.14 -1.23
C HIS A 176 -16.08 -4.34 -0.27
N THR A 177 -15.19 -4.49 0.73
CA THR A 177 -15.31 -5.52 1.77
C THR A 177 -16.57 -5.30 2.60
N VAL A 178 -16.82 -4.07 3.06
CA VAL A 178 -18.05 -3.72 3.79
C VAL A 178 -19.28 -4.00 2.93
N LEU A 179 -19.29 -3.56 1.67
CA LEU A 179 -20.42 -3.84 0.77
C LEU A 179 -20.68 -5.34 0.60
N ARG A 180 -19.64 -6.15 0.43
CA ARG A 180 -19.72 -7.61 0.24
C ARG A 180 -20.16 -8.36 1.50
N LEU A 181 -19.64 -8.00 2.67
CA LEU A 181 -19.93 -8.74 3.91
C LEU A 181 -21.29 -8.39 4.51
N PHE A 182 -21.77 -7.16 4.27
CA PHE A 182 -23.06 -6.70 4.78
C PHE A 182 -24.16 -6.71 3.72
N ASN A 183 -23.88 -7.21 2.51
CA ASN A 183 -24.80 -7.32 1.38
C ASN A 183 -25.45 -5.96 1.01
N GLN A 184 -24.65 -4.89 1.00
CA GLN A 184 -25.09 -3.51 0.73
C GLN A 184 -24.70 -3.02 -0.66
N TYR A 185 -24.53 -3.91 -1.63
CA TYR A 185 -24.24 -3.55 -3.02
C TYR A 185 -25.53 -3.23 -3.80
N PRO A 186 -25.46 -2.43 -4.88
CA PRO A 186 -26.61 -2.16 -5.73
C PRO A 186 -27.14 -3.45 -6.36
N THR A 187 -28.46 -3.63 -6.33
CA THR A 187 -29.13 -4.77 -6.98
C THR A 187 -29.96 -4.29 -8.15
N ARG A 188 -30.03 -5.11 -9.21
CA ARG A 188 -30.89 -4.83 -10.35
C ARG A 188 -32.27 -5.41 -10.08
N SER A 189 -33.29 -4.56 -10.12
CA SER A 189 -34.68 -4.99 -10.05
C SER A 189 -35.02 -5.88 -11.25
N ARG A 190 -35.72 -6.99 -10.99
CA ARG A 190 -36.12 -7.96 -12.02
C ARG A 190 -37.25 -7.46 -12.92
N GLU A 191 -38.10 -6.57 -12.41
CA GLU A 191 -39.33 -6.17 -13.10
C GLU A 191 -39.08 -5.05 -14.13
N ASP A 192 -38.19 -4.11 -13.82
CA ASP A 192 -37.97 -2.89 -14.60
C ASP A 192 -36.49 -2.67 -14.98
N GLY A 193 -35.58 -3.51 -14.46
CA GLY A 193 -34.15 -3.40 -14.71
C GLY A 193 -33.48 -2.22 -14.02
N HIS A 194 -34.19 -1.47 -13.16
CA HIS A 194 -33.63 -0.32 -12.43
C HIS A 194 -32.62 -0.78 -11.37
N ILE A 195 -31.54 -0.01 -11.23
CA ILE A 195 -30.51 -0.26 -10.20
C ILE A 195 -30.98 0.38 -8.89
N GLN A 196 -31.32 -0.46 -7.92
CA GLN A 196 -31.67 -0.01 -6.58
C GLN A 196 -30.39 0.09 -5.73
N ARG A 197 -30.17 1.27 -5.13
CA ARG A 197 -29.10 1.51 -4.16
C ARG A 197 -29.71 1.69 -2.79
N THR A 198 -29.16 1.01 -1.78
CA THR A 198 -29.63 1.19 -0.40
C THR A 198 -29.13 2.54 0.14
N PRO A 199 -29.85 3.19 1.08
CA PRO A 199 -29.34 4.40 1.74
C PRO A 199 -27.98 4.16 2.41
N VAL A 200 -27.75 2.94 2.92
CA VAL A 200 -26.48 2.52 3.52
C VAL A 200 -25.36 2.50 2.47
N HIS A 201 -25.63 2.00 1.26
CA HIS A 201 -24.67 2.03 0.14
C HIS A 201 -24.21 3.46 -0.17
N VAL A 202 -25.17 4.38 -0.29
CA VAL A 202 -24.91 5.79 -0.60
C VAL A 202 -24.12 6.44 0.52
N LEU A 203 -24.55 6.28 1.77
CA LEU A 203 -23.86 6.84 2.94
C LEU A 203 -22.42 6.34 3.05
N TRP A 204 -22.20 5.03 2.93
CA TRP A 204 -20.86 4.44 3.02
C TRP A 204 -19.95 4.87 1.86
N SER A 205 -20.50 4.95 0.64
CA SER A 205 -19.76 5.46 -0.52
C SER A 205 -19.36 6.92 -0.33
N SER A 206 -20.24 7.76 0.22
CA SER A 206 -19.96 9.16 0.53
C SER A 206 -18.89 9.29 1.62
N ILE A 207 -18.97 8.51 2.70
CA ILE A 207 -17.97 8.51 3.79
C ILE A 207 -16.58 8.17 3.23
N CYS A 208 -16.46 7.08 2.46
CA CYS A 208 -15.17 6.68 1.88
C CYS A 208 -14.63 7.74 0.91
N THR A 209 -15.50 8.32 0.08
CA THR A 209 -15.10 9.35 -0.89
C THR A 209 -14.59 10.60 -0.16
N VAL A 210 -15.34 11.10 0.82
CA VAL A 210 -14.95 12.28 1.62
C VAL A 210 -13.68 12.00 2.40
N ALA A 211 -13.54 10.82 3.02
CA ALA A 211 -12.34 10.43 3.74
C ALA A 211 -11.09 10.44 2.84
N TYR A 212 -11.20 9.88 1.62
CA TYR A 212 -10.10 9.90 0.66
C TYR A 212 -9.72 11.32 0.21
N LEU A 213 -10.72 12.13 -0.14
CA LEU A 213 -10.49 13.52 -0.56
C LEU A 213 -9.87 14.34 0.57
N ALA A 214 -10.33 14.15 1.80
CA ALA A 214 -9.74 14.80 2.97
C ALA A 214 -8.29 14.36 3.20
N HIS A 215 -7.99 13.06 3.11
CA HIS A 215 -6.64 12.49 3.23
C HIS A 215 -5.67 13.10 2.21
N VAL A 216 -6.06 13.10 0.93
CA VAL A 216 -5.25 13.67 -0.17
C VAL A 216 -5.08 15.18 0.01
N THR A 217 -6.14 15.90 0.37
CA THR A 217 -6.10 17.35 0.57
C THR A 217 -5.15 17.73 1.71
N TYR A 218 -5.26 17.04 2.85
CA TYR A 218 -4.41 17.26 4.02
C TYR A 218 -2.92 17.08 3.68
N LEU A 219 -2.55 15.95 3.07
CA LEU A 219 -1.17 15.65 2.70
C LEU A 219 -0.64 16.49 1.53
N SER A 220 -1.52 17.10 0.74
CA SER A 220 -1.12 17.95 -0.39
C SER A 220 -0.76 19.37 0.02
N ILE A 221 -1.46 19.94 1.02
CA ILE A 221 -1.36 21.36 1.42
C ILE A 221 -0.20 21.60 2.39
N LEU A 222 0.20 20.59 3.16
CA LEU A 222 1.28 20.73 4.13
C LEU A 222 2.64 21.00 3.44
N PRO A 223 3.51 21.85 4.03
CA PRO A 223 4.84 22.13 3.48
C PRO A 223 5.75 20.89 3.38
N ARG A 224 5.49 19.89 4.23
CA ARG A 224 6.17 18.59 4.25
C ARG A 224 5.13 17.49 4.31
N PHE A 225 5.40 16.37 3.66
CA PHE A 225 4.54 15.20 3.71
C PHE A 225 4.51 14.63 5.14
N ASP A 226 3.33 14.50 5.73
CA ASP A 226 3.17 13.92 7.06
C ASP A 226 3.10 12.39 6.96
N TYR A 227 4.29 11.77 6.94
CA TYR A 227 4.43 10.33 6.86
C TYR A 227 3.78 9.60 8.04
N SER A 228 3.87 10.15 9.26
CA SER A 228 3.29 9.56 10.47
C SER A 228 1.76 9.48 10.37
N TYR A 229 1.11 10.55 9.93
CA TYR A 229 -0.32 10.54 9.65
C TYR A 229 -0.68 9.54 8.55
N ASN A 230 0.05 9.54 7.43
CA ASN A 230 -0.21 8.62 6.32
C ASN A 230 -0.14 7.15 6.77
N MET A 231 0.86 6.79 7.57
CA MET A 231 0.98 5.44 8.13
C MET A 231 -0.17 5.12 9.09
N ALA A 232 -0.53 6.04 9.98
CA ALA A 232 -1.65 5.84 10.90
C ALA A 232 -2.98 5.62 10.16
N PHE A 233 -3.25 6.40 9.11
CA PHE A 233 -4.44 6.25 8.27
C PHE A 233 -4.47 4.87 7.61
N ASN A 234 -3.41 4.50 6.89
CA ASN A 234 -3.35 3.25 6.14
C ASN A 234 -3.41 2.02 7.05
N LEU A 235 -2.69 2.02 8.17
CA LEU A 235 -2.73 0.93 9.14
C LEU A 235 -4.13 0.79 9.76
N THR A 236 -4.80 1.90 10.12
CA THR A 236 -6.15 1.85 10.70
C THR A 236 -7.17 1.25 9.72
N VAL A 237 -7.16 1.71 8.48
CA VAL A 237 -8.06 1.22 7.43
C VAL A 237 -7.73 -0.25 7.08
N GLY A 238 -6.45 -0.58 6.94
CA GLY A 238 -5.97 -1.93 6.64
C GLY A 238 -6.28 -2.94 7.74
N PHE A 239 -6.08 -2.59 9.01
CA PHE A 239 -6.45 -3.47 10.14
C PHE A 239 -7.96 -3.67 10.24
N THR A 240 -8.76 -2.64 9.97
CA THR A 240 -10.22 -2.78 9.92
C THR A 240 -10.63 -3.75 8.81
N HIS A 241 -10.03 -3.63 7.63
CA HIS A 241 -10.24 -4.56 6.52
C HIS A 241 -9.87 -6.00 6.91
N ASN A 242 -8.72 -6.22 7.52
CA ASN A 242 -8.27 -7.53 7.97
C ASN A 242 -9.19 -8.13 9.04
N LEU A 243 -9.60 -7.32 10.02
CA LEU A 243 -10.53 -7.74 11.07
C LEU A 243 -11.85 -8.26 10.48
N LEU A 244 -12.42 -7.56 9.50
CA LEU A 244 -13.67 -7.99 8.86
C LEU A 244 -13.52 -9.36 8.16
N TRP A 245 -12.38 -9.65 7.55
CA TRP A 245 -12.14 -10.96 6.95
C TRP A 245 -11.83 -12.06 7.96
N LEU A 246 -11.19 -11.72 9.09
CA LEU A 246 -11.07 -12.65 10.21
C LEU A 246 -12.46 -13.02 10.75
N LEU A 247 -13.36 -12.05 10.90
CA LEU A 247 -14.75 -12.31 11.29
C LEU A 247 -15.49 -13.19 10.27
N TYR A 248 -15.23 -13.01 8.97
CA TYR A 248 -15.73 -13.91 7.92
C TYR A 248 -15.20 -15.34 8.09
N SER A 249 -13.94 -15.51 8.49
CA SER A 249 -13.30 -16.83 8.59
C SER A 249 -13.76 -17.70 9.77
N LEU A 250 -14.41 -17.09 10.77
CA LEU A 250 -14.80 -17.71 12.04
C LEU A 250 -15.59 -19.04 11.88
N PRO A 251 -15.50 -19.96 12.86
CA PRO A 251 -16.25 -21.21 12.83
C PRO A 251 -17.76 -20.99 12.95
N VAL A 252 -18.55 -22.00 12.56
CA VAL A 252 -20.03 -21.97 12.60
C VAL A 252 -20.60 -21.82 14.01
N SER A 253 -19.81 -22.14 15.05
CA SER A 253 -20.14 -21.92 16.46
C SER A 253 -20.18 -20.44 16.86
N LEU A 254 -19.56 -19.55 16.07
CA LEU A 254 -19.54 -18.10 16.28
C LEU A 254 -20.05 -17.36 15.03
N PRO A 255 -21.34 -17.49 14.67
CA PRO A 255 -21.88 -16.95 13.43
C PRO A 255 -22.11 -15.44 13.58
N LEU A 256 -21.04 -14.62 13.53
CA LEU A 256 -21.14 -13.16 13.67
C LEU A 256 -21.64 -12.49 12.38
N ILE A 257 -21.18 -12.98 11.21
CA ILE A 257 -21.51 -12.43 9.89
C ILE A 257 -22.33 -13.44 9.08
N ARG A 258 -23.38 -12.97 8.40
CA ARG A 258 -24.06 -13.75 7.36
C ARG A 258 -23.25 -13.67 6.08
N ARG A 259 -22.51 -14.74 5.74
CA ARG A 259 -21.54 -14.75 4.63
C ARG A 259 -22.15 -14.58 3.24
N PHE A 260 -23.39 -15.02 3.05
CA PHE A 260 -24.08 -14.97 1.76
C PHE A 260 -25.53 -14.55 1.93
N PRO A 261 -26.11 -13.82 0.97
CA PRO A 261 -27.46 -13.28 1.07
C PRO A 261 -28.54 -14.36 1.17
N PHE A 262 -28.37 -15.48 0.46
CA PHE A 262 -29.39 -16.53 0.31
C PHE A 262 -29.13 -17.80 1.15
N LYS A 263 -28.19 -17.74 2.09
CA LYS A 263 -27.88 -18.87 3.00
C LYS A 263 -28.08 -18.48 4.46
N SER A 264 -28.24 -19.50 5.30
CA SER A 264 -28.32 -19.30 6.75
C SER A 264 -27.02 -18.69 7.28
N LYS A 265 -27.08 -18.07 8.48
CA LYS A 265 -25.90 -17.52 9.14
C LYS A 265 -24.85 -18.59 9.51
N THR A 266 -25.28 -19.85 9.58
CA THR A 266 -24.45 -21.02 9.87
C THR A 266 -23.79 -21.61 8.63
N TYR A 267 -24.17 -21.18 7.43
CA TYR A 267 -23.48 -21.60 6.22
C TYR A 267 -22.03 -21.08 6.21
N ARG A 268 -21.11 -22.00 5.98
CA ARG A 268 -19.68 -21.71 5.91
C ARG A 268 -19.07 -22.52 4.77
N PRO A 269 -18.57 -21.87 3.71
CA PRO A 269 -17.91 -22.59 2.63
C PRO A 269 -16.60 -23.22 3.11
N SER A 270 -16.17 -24.30 2.46
CA SER A 270 -14.95 -25.03 2.83
C SER A 270 -13.70 -24.15 2.76
N TYR A 271 -13.65 -23.24 1.79
CA TYR A 271 -12.53 -22.32 1.57
C TYR A 271 -12.53 -21.09 2.51
N ALA A 272 -13.50 -20.93 3.43
CA ALA A 272 -13.54 -19.72 4.27
C ALA A 272 -12.32 -19.55 5.19
N SER A 273 -11.57 -20.61 5.49
CA SER A 273 -10.31 -20.51 6.25
C SER A 273 -9.16 -19.93 5.43
N GLU A 274 -9.23 -19.99 4.09
CA GLU A 274 -8.18 -19.46 3.21
C GLU A 274 -7.97 -17.96 3.44
N VAL A 275 -9.04 -17.21 3.76
CA VAL A 275 -8.90 -15.77 4.04
C VAL A 275 -8.21 -15.48 5.37
N ALA A 276 -8.29 -16.37 6.36
CA ALA A 276 -7.52 -16.22 7.60
C ALA A 276 -6.02 -16.39 7.32
N VAL A 277 -5.66 -17.33 6.44
CA VAL A 277 -4.29 -17.48 5.94
C VAL A 277 -3.84 -16.23 5.19
N PHE A 278 -4.71 -15.66 4.34
CA PHE A 278 -4.41 -14.41 3.62
C PHE A 278 -4.12 -13.27 4.61
N VAL A 279 -4.98 -13.08 5.61
CA VAL A 279 -4.78 -12.04 6.63
C VAL A 279 -3.49 -12.28 7.42
N ALA A 280 -3.18 -13.52 7.78
CA ALA A 280 -1.93 -13.85 8.48
C ALA A 280 -0.70 -13.52 7.62
N LEU A 281 -0.70 -13.91 6.35
CA LEU A 281 0.38 -13.62 5.40
C LEU A 281 0.52 -12.11 5.16
N MET A 282 -0.59 -11.39 4.98
CA MET A 282 -0.57 -9.94 4.77
C MET A 282 -0.08 -9.21 6.03
N THR A 283 -0.50 -9.65 7.21
CA THR A 283 -0.02 -9.08 8.50
C THR A 283 1.47 -9.33 8.68
N ALA A 284 1.94 -10.55 8.38
CA ALA A 284 3.36 -10.88 8.44
C ALA A 284 4.18 -10.07 7.42
N ALA A 285 3.64 -9.87 6.20
CA ALA A 285 4.27 -9.01 5.20
C ALA A 285 4.35 -7.57 5.72
N THR A 286 3.25 -6.95 6.14
CA THR A 286 3.23 -5.58 6.69
C THR A 286 4.16 -5.41 7.89
N ALA A 287 4.30 -6.44 8.74
CA ALA A 287 5.25 -6.41 9.85
C ALA A 287 6.71 -6.28 9.40
N LEU A 288 7.05 -6.59 8.13
CA LEU A 288 8.38 -6.35 7.59
C LEU A 288 8.75 -4.86 7.60
N GLU A 289 7.79 -3.96 7.44
CA GLU A 289 8.03 -2.51 7.50
C GLU A 289 8.48 -2.04 8.90
N LEU A 290 8.27 -2.86 9.94
CA LEU A 290 8.76 -2.56 11.30
C LEU A 290 10.26 -2.83 11.45
N PHE A 291 10.85 -3.62 10.56
CA PHE A 291 12.28 -3.86 10.58
C PHE A 291 12.98 -2.76 9.79
N ASP A 292 13.79 -1.93 10.46
CA ASP A 292 14.62 -0.92 9.80
C ASP A 292 16.09 -1.35 9.82
N PHE A 293 16.52 -2.10 8.80
CA PHE A 293 17.89 -2.63 8.69
C PHE A 293 18.63 -2.17 7.43
N PRO A 294 19.98 -2.03 7.49
CA PRO A 294 20.78 -1.69 6.31
C PRO A 294 20.65 -2.74 5.20
N PRO A 295 20.49 -2.33 3.93
CA PRO A 295 20.18 -3.22 2.83
C PRO A 295 21.25 -4.29 2.62
N TRP A 296 20.82 -5.54 2.53
CA TRP A 296 21.66 -6.67 2.14
C TRP A 296 22.22 -6.45 0.75
N GLY A 297 23.55 -6.52 0.65
CA GLY A 297 24.27 -6.20 -0.58
C GLY A 297 24.05 -4.76 -1.08
N ARG A 298 23.55 -3.85 -0.23
CA ARG A 298 23.09 -2.50 -0.61
C ARG A 298 21.98 -2.50 -1.67
N ILE A 299 21.17 -3.56 -1.72
CA ILE A 299 20.09 -3.71 -2.72
C ILE A 299 18.76 -4.07 -2.06
N ILE A 300 18.75 -5.00 -1.10
CA ILE A 300 17.53 -5.54 -0.49
C ILE A 300 17.42 -5.06 0.95
N ASP A 301 16.44 -4.23 1.25
CA ASP A 301 16.07 -3.85 2.61
C ASP A 301 14.72 -4.49 3.02
N ALA A 302 14.24 -4.13 4.21
CA ALA A 302 12.97 -4.63 4.71
C ALA A 302 11.78 -4.19 3.85
N HIS A 303 11.83 -2.97 3.30
CA HIS A 303 10.80 -2.45 2.42
C HIS A 303 10.72 -3.28 1.13
N ALA A 304 11.85 -3.55 0.47
CA ALA A 304 11.88 -4.44 -0.68
C ALA A 304 11.34 -5.85 -0.37
N LEU A 305 11.60 -6.40 0.83
CA LEU A 305 11.02 -7.68 1.24
C LEU A 305 9.50 -7.63 1.43
N TRP A 306 8.95 -6.50 1.88
CA TRP A 306 7.50 -6.27 1.91
C TRP A 306 6.90 -6.31 0.49
N HIS A 307 7.51 -5.60 -0.48
CA HIS A 307 7.12 -5.69 -1.89
C HIS A 307 7.18 -7.13 -2.42
N LEU A 308 8.29 -7.83 -2.15
CA LEU A 308 8.48 -9.21 -2.59
C LEU A 308 7.39 -10.14 -2.05
N SER A 309 7.05 -9.99 -0.78
CA SER A 309 6.09 -10.87 -0.08
C SER A 309 4.66 -10.64 -0.53
N THR A 310 4.29 -9.39 -0.84
CA THR A 310 2.93 -9.02 -1.25
C THR A 310 2.56 -9.52 -2.65
N ALA A 311 3.54 -9.72 -3.55
CA ALA A 311 3.29 -10.20 -4.91
C ALA A 311 2.57 -11.57 -4.98
N PRO A 312 3.08 -12.66 -4.38
CA PRO A 312 2.37 -13.94 -4.36
C PRO A 312 1.08 -13.89 -3.52
N ILE A 313 1.02 -13.04 -2.49
CA ILE A 313 -0.19 -12.84 -1.67
C ILE A 313 -1.32 -12.24 -2.53
N ALA A 314 -1.00 -11.31 -3.44
CA ALA A 314 -1.97 -10.75 -4.38
C ALA A 314 -2.59 -11.85 -5.27
N LYS A 315 -1.78 -12.79 -5.78
CA LYS A 315 -2.30 -13.93 -6.54
C LYS A 315 -3.29 -14.76 -5.72
N PHE A 316 -2.91 -15.08 -4.48
CA PHE A 316 -3.75 -15.85 -3.57
C PHE A 316 -5.09 -15.15 -3.28
N TRP A 317 -5.06 -13.82 -3.12
CA TRP A 317 -6.26 -13.00 -2.95
C TRP A 317 -7.24 -13.13 -4.12
N TYR A 318 -6.75 -13.04 -5.36
CA TYR A 318 -7.62 -13.18 -6.54
C TYR A 318 -8.22 -14.57 -6.67
N ASP A 319 -7.44 -15.63 -6.37
CA ASP A 319 -7.95 -17.00 -6.37
C ASP A 319 -9.10 -17.16 -5.35
N PHE A 320 -8.94 -16.58 -4.15
CA PHE A 320 -10.00 -16.52 -3.14
C PHE A 320 -11.24 -15.76 -3.62
N LEU A 321 -11.08 -14.56 -4.20
CA LEU A 321 -12.22 -13.77 -4.70
C LEU A 321 -13.02 -14.51 -5.77
N ILE A 322 -12.34 -15.27 -6.63
CA ILE A 322 -12.99 -16.09 -7.66
C ILE A 322 -13.79 -17.22 -7.01
N LYS A 323 -13.19 -17.96 -6.05
CA LYS A 323 -13.91 -19.01 -5.29
C LYS A 323 -15.12 -18.42 -4.58
N ASP A 324 -14.94 -17.28 -3.91
CA ASP A 324 -16.00 -16.59 -3.19
C ASP A 324 -17.15 -16.21 -4.11
N SER A 325 -16.86 -15.70 -5.31
CA SER A 325 -17.87 -15.27 -6.29
C SER A 325 -18.60 -16.42 -7.00
N LEU A 326 -18.02 -17.62 -7.01
CA LEU A 326 -18.58 -18.80 -7.66
C LEU A 326 -19.35 -19.72 -6.71
N ASP A 327 -19.38 -19.41 -5.41
CA ASP A 327 -20.08 -20.19 -4.41
C ASP A 327 -21.60 -20.17 -4.60
N ASP A 328 -22.23 -21.32 -4.37
CA ASP A 328 -23.68 -21.48 -4.48
C ASP A 328 -24.46 -20.60 -3.49
N GLY A 329 -23.80 -20.02 -2.48
CA GLY A 329 -24.36 -19.05 -1.57
C GLY A 329 -24.87 -17.77 -2.24
N TRP A 330 -24.34 -17.41 -3.40
CA TRP A 330 -24.81 -16.27 -4.20
C TRP A 330 -26.07 -16.57 -5.02
N ARG A 331 -26.46 -17.84 -5.16
CA ARG A 331 -27.61 -18.23 -5.98
C ARG A 331 -28.90 -18.12 -5.16
N GLU A 332 -29.91 -17.48 -5.75
CA GLU A 332 -31.26 -17.51 -5.20
C GLU A 332 -31.77 -18.96 -5.16
N PRO A 333 -32.52 -19.35 -4.11
CA PRO A 333 -33.21 -20.63 -4.08
C PRO A 333 -34.17 -20.69 -5.27
N LYS A 334 -34.15 -21.80 -6.02
CA LYS A 334 -35.20 -22.07 -7.00
C LYS A 334 -36.53 -22.17 -6.22
N ARG A 335 -37.49 -21.32 -6.58
CA ARG A 335 -38.84 -21.32 -5.99
C ARG A 335 -39.55 -22.63 -6.29
#